data_AF-A0A2H6HV81-F1
#
_entry.id   AF-A0A2H6HV81-F1
#
_cell.length_a   1.000
_cell.length_b   1.000
_cell.length_c   1.000
_cell.angle_alpha   90.00
_cell.angle_beta   90.00
_cell.angle_gamma   90.00
#
_symmetry.space_group_name_H-M   'P 1'
#
loop_
_entity.id
_entity.type
_entity.pdbx_description
1 polymer ?
#
loop_
_entity_poly.entity_id
_entity_poly.type
_entity_poly.pdbx_seq_one_letter_code
_entity_poly.pdbx_strand_id
1 'polypeptide(L)'
;MPMVLNNFAKIIISTRLDSNTPAIKNWIKDPVVYSRYLDKDMFLLKMDIYTGNVPDWLTEEDLKSFDKTVRSNIIKESQIEGSKGVSGRQSLLLLNRFISKYEGSDYYITMDMLNKFFSDEENVLDSVTYRKEFIESITDLYDYEALQAVKHSLYHYNEEHLSNEIKNYLFAINYELGVTKKSIYTGKMINITEEYFAEIESILLNANSTDSERLEFRKDVVSQYISTTIAQEIQLQNKEIQETNLYKVLFDKYVRNKKNNALIPYMDNENFRRAILDYGTKDFKTHTKKLRHDVKFLLENLVSIYGYEAQGAKQICLYVLDKELPQKYGNEDS
;
A
#
# COMPACT_ATOMS: atom_id res chain seq x y z
N MET A 1 11.95 5.93 -13.04
CA MET A 1 11.24 5.14 -12.01
C MET A 1 9.75 5.12 -12.33
N PRO A 2 9.00 4.12 -11.84
CA PRO A 2 7.55 4.04 -12.00
C PRO A 2 6.86 5.34 -11.55
N MET A 3 5.73 5.67 -12.18
CA MET A 3 4.83 6.79 -11.83
C MET A 3 5.39 8.22 -11.91
N VAL A 4 6.71 8.42 -12.08
CA VAL A 4 7.31 9.76 -12.16
C VAL A 4 6.71 10.60 -13.30
N LEU A 5 6.50 10.02 -14.48
CA LEU A 5 5.86 10.72 -15.60
C LEU A 5 4.36 10.99 -15.37
N ASN A 6 3.67 10.10 -14.65
CA ASN A 6 2.29 10.35 -14.23
C ASN A 6 2.24 11.53 -13.25
N ASN A 7 3.20 11.62 -12.32
CA ASN A 7 3.30 12.74 -11.39
C ASN A 7 3.67 14.03 -12.09
N PHE A 8 4.53 14.00 -13.11
CA PHE A 8 4.75 15.14 -14.00
C PHE A 8 3.42 15.62 -14.60
N ALA A 9 2.62 14.71 -15.17
CA ALA A 9 1.33 15.05 -15.74
C ALA A 9 0.35 15.63 -14.69
N LYS A 10 0.28 15.05 -13.49
CA LYS A 10 -0.52 15.57 -12.37
C LYS A 10 -0.10 16.99 -11.98
N ILE A 11 1.20 17.30 -11.94
CA ILE A 11 1.70 18.67 -11.69
C ILE A 11 1.22 19.64 -12.79
N ILE A 12 1.31 19.23 -14.06
CA ILE A 12 0.80 20.06 -15.17
C ILE A 12 -0.70 20.27 -15.06
N ILE A 13 -1.48 19.21 -14.80
CA ILE A 13 -2.94 19.29 -14.67
C ILE A 13 -3.33 20.15 -13.48
N SER A 14 -2.60 20.09 -12.36
CA SER A 14 -2.92 20.90 -11.19
C SER A 14 -2.85 22.40 -11.49
N THR A 15 -1.99 22.86 -12.41
CA THR A 15 -1.99 24.27 -12.85
C THR A 15 -3.28 24.72 -13.53
N ARG A 16 -4.08 23.77 -14.02
CA ARG A 16 -5.33 23.98 -14.77
C ARG A 16 -6.58 23.89 -13.88
N LEU A 17 -6.45 23.36 -12.66
CA LEU A 17 -7.55 23.15 -11.73
C LEU A 17 -7.83 24.38 -10.87
N ASP A 18 -9.10 24.58 -10.53
CA ASP A 18 -9.52 25.59 -9.57
C ASP A 18 -9.53 25.05 -8.14
N SER A 19 -8.95 25.80 -7.19
CA SER A 19 -8.91 25.47 -5.76
C SER A 19 -10.26 25.64 -5.07
N ASN A 20 -11.20 26.35 -5.70
CA ASN A 20 -12.56 26.39 -5.22
C ASN A 20 -13.36 25.17 -5.72
N THR A 21 -13.43 24.13 -4.88
CA THR A 21 -14.08 22.85 -5.20
C THR A 21 -15.30 22.56 -4.30
N PRO A 22 -16.39 23.32 -4.40
CA PRO A 22 -17.51 23.21 -3.47
C PRO A 22 -18.18 21.83 -3.49
N ALA A 23 -18.24 21.14 -4.64
CA ALA A 23 -18.82 19.80 -4.70
C ALA A 23 -18.02 18.77 -3.90
N ILE A 24 -16.68 18.77 -4.03
CA ILE A 24 -15.82 17.86 -3.26
C ILE A 24 -15.82 18.24 -1.78
N LYS A 25 -15.76 19.52 -1.42
CA LYS A 25 -15.83 19.98 -0.02
C LYS A 25 -17.18 19.67 0.64
N ASN A 26 -18.24 19.59 -0.16
CA ASN A 26 -19.55 19.18 0.34
C ASN A 26 -19.66 17.68 0.57
N TRP A 27 -18.91 16.89 -0.20
CA TRP A 27 -18.83 15.45 -0.07
C TRP A 27 -17.90 15.04 1.08
N ILE A 28 -16.63 15.42 1.00
CA ILE A 28 -15.61 15.13 2.02
C ILE A 28 -15.61 16.22 3.08
N LYS A 29 -16.26 15.93 4.22
CA LYS A 29 -16.40 16.88 5.33
C LYS A 29 -15.16 17.02 6.18
N ASP A 30 -14.43 15.93 6.37
CA ASP A 30 -13.18 15.90 7.14
C ASP A 30 -12.01 15.39 6.29
N PRO A 31 -11.37 16.26 5.48
CA PRO A 31 -10.27 15.86 4.61
C PRO A 31 -9.00 15.47 5.39
N VAL A 32 -8.89 15.80 6.68
CA VAL A 32 -7.69 15.52 7.49
C VAL A 32 -7.47 14.01 7.65
N VAL A 33 -8.56 13.25 7.72
CA VAL A 33 -8.56 11.78 7.77
C VAL A 33 -7.82 11.18 6.57
N TYR A 34 -7.78 11.88 5.44
CA TYR A 34 -7.15 11.44 4.20
C TYR A 34 -5.85 12.18 3.86
N SER A 35 -5.23 12.85 4.84
CA SER A 35 -4.03 13.68 4.64
C SER A 35 -2.86 12.97 3.93
N ARG A 36 -2.78 11.63 3.98
CA ARG A 36 -1.77 10.84 3.25
C ARG A 36 -2.03 10.74 1.73
N TYR A 37 -3.27 10.96 1.32
CA TYR A 37 -3.72 10.80 -0.06
C TYR A 37 -4.19 12.11 -0.70
N LEU A 38 -4.55 13.10 0.13
CA LEU A 38 -5.06 14.38 -0.30
C LEU A 38 -4.01 15.48 -0.20
N ASP A 39 -3.94 16.29 -1.25
CA ASP A 39 -3.39 17.63 -1.17
C ASP A 39 -4.42 18.58 -0.53
N LYS A 40 -3.93 19.73 -0.05
CA LYS A 40 -4.73 20.76 0.62
C LYS A 40 -5.96 21.23 -0.16
N ASP A 41 -5.86 21.29 -1.49
CA ASP A 41 -6.95 21.72 -2.37
C ASP A 41 -7.76 20.52 -2.94
N MET A 42 -7.43 19.29 -2.53
CA MET A 42 -8.04 18.02 -2.97
C MET A 42 -8.00 17.79 -4.49
N PHE A 43 -6.98 18.31 -5.17
CA PHE A 43 -6.75 18.06 -6.59
C PHE A 43 -6.50 16.61 -6.93
N LEU A 44 -5.80 15.85 -6.07
CA LEU A 44 -5.54 14.44 -6.29
C LEU A 44 -6.84 13.65 -6.39
N LEU A 45 -7.73 13.81 -5.41
CA LEU A 45 -9.07 13.21 -5.43
C LEU A 45 -9.89 13.69 -6.64
N LYS A 46 -9.84 14.99 -6.94
CA LYS A 46 -10.54 15.56 -8.10
C LYS A 46 -10.09 14.91 -9.41
N MET A 47 -8.79 14.73 -9.60
CA MET A 47 -8.22 14.06 -10.78
C MET A 47 -8.70 12.61 -10.89
N ASP A 48 -8.73 11.86 -9.78
CA ASP A 48 -9.25 10.49 -9.77
C ASP A 48 -10.72 10.44 -10.22
N ILE A 49 -11.58 11.25 -9.59
CA ILE A 49 -13.01 11.30 -9.94
C ILE A 49 -13.23 11.71 -11.40
N TYR A 50 -12.42 12.63 -11.93
CA TYR A 50 -12.51 13.07 -13.32
C TYR A 50 -12.18 11.97 -14.32
N THR A 51 -11.26 11.07 -13.96
CA THR A 51 -10.97 9.87 -14.76
C THR A 51 -11.98 8.74 -14.54
N GLY A 52 -12.95 8.95 -13.65
CA GLY A 52 -13.97 7.96 -13.30
C GLY A 52 -13.51 6.96 -12.24
N ASN A 53 -12.30 7.13 -11.69
CA ASN A 53 -11.76 6.34 -10.61
C ASN A 53 -12.32 6.82 -9.26
N VAL A 54 -12.83 5.90 -8.44
CA VAL A 54 -13.24 6.20 -7.07
C VAL A 54 -12.22 5.55 -6.15
N PRO A 55 -11.46 6.33 -5.35
CA PRO A 55 -10.39 5.76 -4.56
C PRO A 55 -10.88 4.77 -3.49
N ASP A 56 -10.13 3.70 -3.29
CA ASP A 56 -10.40 2.62 -2.34
C ASP A 56 -10.01 2.95 -0.89
N TRP A 57 -9.19 3.99 -0.69
CA TRP A 57 -8.80 4.51 0.62
C TRP A 57 -9.87 5.38 1.29
N LEU A 58 -10.98 5.68 0.60
CA LEU A 58 -12.11 6.39 1.20
C LEU A 58 -12.81 5.53 2.26
N THR A 59 -13.29 6.15 3.33
CA THR A 59 -14.08 5.45 4.35
C THR A 59 -15.39 4.92 3.76
N GLU A 60 -15.96 3.88 4.37
CA GLU A 60 -17.27 3.38 3.96
C GLU A 60 -18.36 4.45 4.02
N GLU A 61 -18.28 5.38 4.97
CA GLU A 61 -19.23 6.47 5.11
C GLU A 61 -19.16 7.41 3.91
N ASP A 62 -17.95 7.86 3.54
CA ASP A 62 -17.75 8.75 2.39
C ASP A 62 -18.03 8.05 1.05
N LEU A 63 -17.75 6.75 0.94
CA LEU A 63 -18.14 5.95 -0.23
C LEU A 63 -19.66 5.85 -0.37
N LYS A 64 -20.39 5.63 0.73
CA LYS A 64 -21.86 5.56 0.73
C LYS A 64 -22.50 6.91 0.42
N SER A 65 -21.86 8.01 0.83
CA SER A 65 -22.33 9.37 0.55
C SER A 65 -22.02 9.85 -0.88
N PHE A 66 -21.17 9.12 -1.63
CA PHE A 66 -20.86 9.40 -3.03
C PHE A 66 -21.97 8.97 -3.99
N ASP A 67 -23.08 9.70 -3.99
CA ASP A 67 -24.22 9.41 -4.84
C ASP A 67 -24.09 10.00 -6.27
N LYS A 68 -25.08 9.70 -7.12
CA LYS A 68 -25.15 10.22 -8.51
C LYS A 68 -25.18 11.74 -8.57
N THR A 69 -25.75 12.40 -7.56
CA THR A 69 -25.88 13.86 -7.49
C THR A 69 -24.52 14.49 -7.19
N VAL A 70 -23.81 13.98 -6.20
CA VAL A 70 -22.45 14.40 -5.84
C VAL A 70 -21.53 14.23 -7.05
N ARG A 71 -21.53 13.05 -7.68
CA ARG A 71 -20.73 12.79 -8.89
C ARG A 71 -21.05 13.77 -10.02
N SER A 72 -22.33 14.01 -10.29
CA SER A 72 -22.78 14.96 -11.32
C SER A 72 -22.28 16.38 -11.04
N ASN A 73 -22.33 16.82 -9.79
CA ASN A 73 -21.86 18.16 -9.40
C ASN A 73 -20.34 18.30 -9.58
N ILE A 74 -19.55 17.30 -9.17
CA ILE A 74 -18.09 17.30 -9.36
C ILE A 74 -17.73 17.35 -10.86
N ILE A 75 -18.42 16.59 -11.70
CA ILE A 75 -18.19 16.59 -13.15
C ILE A 75 -18.62 17.91 -13.80
N LYS A 76 -19.65 18.60 -13.31
CA LYS A 76 -20.00 19.93 -13.81
C LYS A 76 -18.89 20.96 -13.54
N GLU A 77 -18.22 20.88 -12.40
CA GLU A 77 -17.05 21.72 -12.11
C GLU A 77 -15.92 21.50 -13.13
N SER A 78 -15.72 20.26 -13.60
CA SER A 78 -14.67 19.95 -14.58
C SER A 78 -14.87 20.64 -15.93
N GLN A 79 -16.11 20.95 -16.29
CA GLN A 79 -16.47 21.57 -17.57
C GLN A 79 -16.11 23.05 -17.65
N ILE A 80 -15.97 23.72 -16.51
CA ILE A 80 -15.65 25.15 -16.41
C ILE A 80 -14.18 25.40 -16.05
N GLU A 81 -13.38 24.35 -15.91
CA GLU A 81 -11.96 24.40 -15.56
C GLU A 81 -11.04 24.21 -16.76
N GLY A 82 -9.74 24.49 -16.58
CA GLY A 82 -8.74 24.34 -17.61
C GLY A 82 -8.63 25.47 -18.63
N SER A 83 -9.33 26.58 -18.43
CA SER A 83 -9.12 27.80 -19.22
C SER A 83 -7.78 28.49 -18.93
N LYS A 84 -7.17 28.20 -17.77
CA LYS A 84 -5.88 28.73 -17.29
C LYS A 84 -4.83 27.64 -17.13
N GLY A 85 -3.58 28.05 -16.84
CA GLY A 85 -2.46 27.15 -16.57
C GLY A 85 -1.70 26.72 -17.82
N VAL A 86 -0.96 25.61 -17.71
CA VAL A 86 -0.12 25.10 -18.81
C VAL A 86 -1.00 24.57 -19.94
N SER A 87 -0.82 25.09 -21.16
CA SER A 87 -1.46 24.59 -22.37
C SER A 87 -0.84 23.28 -22.87
N GLY A 88 -1.52 22.55 -23.76
CA GLY A 88 -0.99 21.31 -24.35
C GLY A 88 0.34 21.48 -25.10
N ARG A 89 0.56 22.64 -25.75
CA ARG A 89 1.85 22.93 -26.38
C ARG A 89 2.94 23.19 -25.35
N GLN A 90 2.62 23.92 -24.29
CA GLN A 90 3.55 24.19 -23.20
C GLN A 90 3.89 22.92 -22.41
N SER A 91 2.95 22.01 -22.20
CA SER A 91 3.21 20.75 -21.51
C SER A 91 4.19 19.87 -22.28
N LEU A 92 4.06 19.79 -23.60
CA LEU A 92 5.02 19.08 -24.46
C LEU A 92 6.41 19.74 -24.41
N LEU A 93 6.48 21.08 -24.42
CA LEU A 93 7.74 21.80 -24.29
C LEU A 93 8.42 21.51 -22.94
N LEU A 94 7.67 21.56 -21.84
CA LEU A 94 8.18 21.25 -20.50
C LEU A 94 8.62 19.79 -20.39
N LEU A 95 7.85 18.85 -20.95
CA LEU A 95 8.21 17.44 -20.95
C LEU A 95 9.51 17.21 -21.71
N ASN A 96 9.67 17.80 -22.90
CA ASN A 96 10.89 17.67 -23.68
C ASN A 96 12.10 18.26 -22.94
N ARG A 97 11.94 19.42 -22.27
CA ARG A 97 12.99 19.99 -21.42
C ARG A 97 13.35 19.06 -20.27
N PHE A 98 12.34 18.52 -19.58
CA PHE A 98 12.53 17.61 -18.47
C PHE A 98 13.29 16.35 -18.88
N ILE A 99 12.85 15.69 -19.96
CA ILE A 99 13.52 14.51 -20.50
C ILE A 99 14.95 14.87 -20.92
N SER A 100 15.15 15.90 -21.75
CA SER A 100 16.48 16.27 -22.25
C SER A 100 17.47 16.62 -21.13
N LYS A 101 17.00 17.17 -20.00
CA LYS A 101 17.85 17.54 -18.85
C LYS A 101 18.36 16.31 -18.09
N TYR A 102 17.61 15.22 -18.07
CA TYR A 102 17.94 14.01 -17.32
C TYR A 102 18.17 12.78 -18.22
N GLU A 103 18.10 12.95 -19.54
CA GLU A 103 18.43 11.94 -20.53
C GLU A 103 19.95 11.67 -20.52
N GLY A 104 20.34 10.39 -20.60
CA GLY A 104 21.73 9.98 -20.66
C GLY A 104 22.42 9.72 -19.31
N SER A 105 21.70 9.79 -18.18
CA SER A 105 22.23 9.22 -16.93
C SER A 105 22.09 7.69 -16.94
N ASP A 106 23.07 6.96 -16.40
CA ASP A 106 22.99 5.49 -16.20
C ASP A 106 21.85 5.06 -15.24
N TYR A 107 21.09 6.02 -14.71
CA TYR A 107 20.00 5.84 -13.75
C TYR A 107 18.66 6.28 -14.36
N TYR A 108 17.55 5.75 -13.83
CA TYR A 108 16.24 6.22 -14.27
C TYR A 108 15.95 7.60 -13.68
N ILE A 109 15.11 8.36 -14.39
CA ILE A 109 14.53 9.61 -13.88
C ILE A 109 13.77 9.33 -12.59
N THR A 110 14.11 10.05 -11.52
CA THR A 110 13.56 9.87 -10.16
C THR A 110 12.55 10.95 -9.79
N MET A 111 11.81 10.73 -8.70
CA MET A 111 10.92 11.75 -8.13
C MET A 111 11.69 12.99 -7.63
N ASP A 112 12.92 12.81 -7.14
CA ASP A 112 13.77 13.94 -6.71
C ASP A 112 14.20 14.81 -7.90
N MET A 113 14.50 14.20 -9.06
CA MET A 113 14.77 14.94 -10.30
C MET A 113 13.55 15.75 -10.76
N LEU A 114 12.36 15.18 -10.60
CA LEU A 114 11.09 15.87 -10.91
C LEU A 114 10.87 17.06 -9.98
N ASN A 115 11.02 16.88 -8.67
CA ASN A 115 10.87 17.95 -7.70
C ASN A 115 11.91 19.07 -7.95
N LYS A 116 13.17 18.70 -8.20
CA LYS A 116 14.23 19.64 -8.56
C LYS A 116 13.92 20.40 -9.85
N PHE A 117 13.33 19.73 -10.86
CA PHE A 117 12.97 20.36 -12.13
C PHE A 117 11.96 21.51 -11.93
N PHE A 118 10.89 21.26 -11.18
CA PHE A 118 9.85 22.27 -10.93
C PHE A 118 10.21 23.30 -9.85
N SER A 119 11.25 23.04 -9.05
CA SER A 119 11.79 24.00 -8.09
C SER A 119 12.75 25.02 -8.73
N ASP A 120 13.23 24.76 -9.94
CA ASP A 120 14.19 25.58 -10.65
C ASP A 120 13.46 26.56 -11.58
N GLU A 121 13.61 27.86 -11.29
CA GLU A 121 12.88 28.97 -11.92
C GLU A 121 13.05 28.98 -13.45
N GLU A 122 14.19 28.52 -13.98
CA GLU A 122 14.43 28.47 -15.44
C GLU A 122 13.52 27.47 -16.17
N ASN A 123 13.00 26.46 -15.45
CA ASN A 123 12.14 25.44 -16.02
C ASN A 123 10.66 25.77 -15.87
N VAL A 124 10.34 26.79 -15.07
CA VAL A 124 9.00 27.28 -14.81
C VAL A 124 8.60 28.27 -15.91
N LEU A 125 7.31 28.32 -16.22
CA LEU A 125 6.79 29.33 -17.16
C LEU A 125 6.35 30.54 -16.35
N ASP A 126 6.93 31.71 -16.61
CA ASP A 126 6.69 32.96 -15.84
C ASP A 126 5.21 33.30 -15.66
N SER A 127 4.36 32.92 -16.62
CA SER A 127 2.92 33.19 -16.60
C SER A 127 2.09 32.13 -15.87
N VAL A 128 2.71 31.14 -15.22
CA VAL A 128 2.03 29.98 -14.63
C VAL A 128 2.42 29.82 -13.17
N THR A 129 1.42 29.75 -12.29
CA THR A 129 1.62 29.44 -10.88
C THR A 129 1.72 27.93 -10.66
N TYR A 130 2.90 27.47 -10.25
CA TYR A 130 3.11 26.12 -9.76
C TYR A 130 2.93 26.12 -8.24
N ARG A 131 2.01 25.30 -7.74
CA ARG A 131 1.73 25.23 -6.30
C ARG A 131 2.75 24.33 -5.63
N LYS A 132 3.68 24.92 -4.88
CA LYS A 132 4.71 24.18 -4.15
C LYS A 132 4.11 23.14 -3.21
N GLU A 133 3.07 23.52 -2.46
CA GLU A 133 2.33 22.62 -1.56
C GLU A 133 1.82 21.37 -2.30
N PHE A 134 1.36 21.49 -3.55
CA PHE A 134 0.90 20.35 -4.35
C PHE A 134 2.06 19.42 -4.77
N ILE A 135 3.22 19.99 -5.12
CA ILE A 135 4.42 19.20 -5.47
C ILE A 135 4.94 18.45 -4.23
N GLU A 136 4.84 19.05 -3.05
CA GLU A 136 5.15 18.38 -1.79
C GLU A 136 4.16 17.23 -1.53
N SER A 137 2.84 17.47 -1.63
CA SER A 137 1.82 16.42 -1.45
C SER A 137 1.96 15.26 -2.44
N ILE A 138 2.25 15.51 -3.72
CA ILE A 138 2.42 14.43 -4.70
C ILE A 138 3.72 13.64 -4.48
N THR A 139 4.74 14.28 -3.92
CA THR A 139 5.98 13.58 -3.51
C THR A 139 5.71 12.70 -2.31
N ASP A 140 4.93 13.19 -1.33
CA ASP A 140 4.54 12.41 -0.16
C ASP A 140 3.67 11.20 -0.54
N LEU A 141 2.69 11.40 -1.44
CA LEU A 141 1.90 10.30 -1.98
C LEU A 141 2.78 9.26 -2.69
N TYR A 142 3.73 9.72 -3.51
CA TYR A 142 4.66 8.81 -4.21
C TYR A 142 5.50 7.98 -3.22
N ASP A 143 6.03 8.63 -2.18
CA ASP A 143 6.79 7.97 -1.13
C ASP A 143 5.93 6.90 -0.44
N TYR A 144 4.69 7.24 -0.09
CA TYR A 144 3.75 6.31 0.52
C TYR A 144 3.41 5.13 -0.41
N GLU A 145 3.04 5.37 -1.67
CA GLU A 145 2.73 4.33 -2.65
C GLU A 145 3.93 3.41 -2.91
N ALA A 146 5.14 3.97 -3.02
CA ALA A 146 6.37 3.21 -3.17
C ALA A 146 6.61 2.28 -1.97
N LEU A 147 6.43 2.81 -0.75
CA LEU A 147 6.54 2.01 0.47
C LEU A 147 5.51 0.87 0.48
N GLN A 148 4.24 1.16 0.16
CA GLN A 148 3.19 0.14 0.12
C GLN A 148 3.47 -0.93 -0.94
N ALA A 149 3.96 -0.55 -2.12
CA ALA A 149 4.32 -1.50 -3.17
C ALA A 149 5.43 -2.47 -2.72
N VAL A 150 6.47 -1.95 -2.04
CA VAL A 150 7.56 -2.78 -1.50
C VAL A 150 7.06 -3.65 -0.34
N LYS A 151 6.28 -3.09 0.61
CA LYS A 151 5.66 -3.86 1.71
C LYS A 151 4.81 -5.01 1.17
N HIS A 152 3.95 -4.74 0.18
CA HIS A 152 3.09 -5.75 -0.42
C HIS A 152 3.88 -6.83 -1.17
N SER A 153 4.91 -6.43 -1.91
CA SER A 153 5.74 -7.35 -2.70
C SER A 153 6.59 -8.29 -1.83
N LEU A 154 7.05 -7.83 -0.66
CA LEU A 154 7.65 -8.70 0.36
C LEU A 154 6.62 -9.67 0.97
N TYR A 155 5.37 -9.22 1.11
CA TYR A 155 4.34 -9.98 1.81
C TYR A 155 3.73 -11.13 1.03
N HIS A 156 3.57 -10.98 -0.28
CA HIS A 156 2.97 -12.01 -1.14
C HIS A 156 3.77 -13.33 -1.12
N TYR A 157 4.96 -13.35 -0.49
CA TYR A 157 5.78 -14.53 -0.24
C TYR A 157 5.07 -15.51 0.70
N ASN A 158 4.21 -14.97 1.56
CA ASN A 158 3.73 -15.69 2.71
C ASN A 158 2.23 -15.94 2.67
N GLU A 159 1.47 -15.61 1.63
CA GLU A 159 0.01 -15.86 1.63
C GLU A 159 -0.34 -17.32 1.94
N GLU A 160 0.39 -18.29 1.37
CA GLU A 160 0.19 -19.70 1.69
C GLU A 160 0.56 -20.01 3.16
N HIS A 161 1.64 -19.43 3.68
CA HIS A 161 2.05 -19.60 5.07
C HIS A 161 1.06 -18.96 6.05
N LEU A 162 0.65 -17.72 5.81
CA LEU A 162 -0.32 -16.95 6.58
C LEU A 162 -1.68 -17.64 6.54
N SER A 163 -2.06 -18.16 5.37
CA SER A 163 -3.25 -19.00 5.20
C SER A 163 -3.16 -20.22 6.09
N ASN A 164 -2.01 -20.89 6.09
CA ASN A 164 -1.76 -22.04 6.94
C ASN A 164 -1.74 -21.69 8.44
N GLU A 165 -1.23 -20.52 8.83
CA GLU A 165 -1.30 -20.03 10.22
C GLU A 165 -2.74 -19.81 10.68
N ILE A 166 -3.57 -19.15 9.87
CA ILE A 166 -4.99 -18.94 10.20
C ILE A 166 -5.77 -20.25 10.19
N LYS A 167 -5.53 -21.15 9.22
CA LYS A 167 -6.10 -22.50 9.22
C LYS A 167 -5.72 -23.28 10.49
N ASN A 168 -4.47 -23.19 10.90
CA ASN A 168 -3.98 -23.87 12.10
C ASN A 168 -4.52 -23.25 13.39
N TYR A 169 -4.68 -21.94 13.43
CA TYR A 169 -5.34 -21.24 14.52
C TYR A 169 -6.81 -21.68 14.65
N LEU A 170 -7.59 -21.60 13.56
CA LEU A 170 -8.99 -22.05 13.53
C LEU A 170 -9.15 -23.53 13.88
N PHE A 171 -8.16 -24.36 13.58
CA PHE A 171 -8.12 -25.74 14.04
C PHE A 171 -7.85 -25.83 15.55
N ALA A 172 -6.80 -25.16 16.03
CA ALA A 172 -6.30 -25.27 17.39
C ALA A 172 -7.28 -24.77 18.46
N ILE A 173 -8.06 -23.72 18.17
CA ILE A 173 -9.04 -23.14 19.13
C ILE A 173 -10.12 -24.13 19.58
N ASN A 174 -10.29 -25.27 18.91
CA ASN A 174 -11.28 -26.31 19.27
C ASN A 174 -10.74 -27.36 20.26
N TYR A 175 -9.51 -27.21 20.74
CA TYR A 175 -8.87 -28.17 21.61
C TYR A 175 -8.42 -27.52 22.93
N GLU A 176 -8.29 -28.35 23.95
CA GLU A 176 -7.79 -27.93 25.26
C GLU A 176 -6.29 -27.58 25.22
N LEU A 177 -5.85 -26.71 26.13
CA LEU A 177 -4.44 -26.35 26.27
C LEU A 177 -3.60 -27.55 26.70
N GLY A 178 -2.35 -27.62 26.24
CA GLY A 178 -1.37 -28.65 26.56
C GLY A 178 -1.40 -29.89 25.67
N VAL A 179 -2.31 -29.96 24.68
CA VAL A 179 -2.36 -31.09 23.74
C VAL A 179 -1.59 -30.79 22.46
N THR A 180 -0.97 -31.84 21.90
CA THR A 180 -0.40 -31.76 20.55
C THR A 180 -1.33 -32.46 19.56
N LYS A 181 -1.75 -31.75 18.50
CA LYS A 181 -2.65 -32.27 17.47
C LYS A 181 -2.13 -32.00 16.06
N LYS A 182 -2.43 -32.92 15.15
CA LYS A 182 -2.17 -32.74 13.72
C LYS A 182 -3.32 -31.98 13.09
N SER A 183 -3.05 -30.81 12.50
CA SER A 183 -4.04 -30.02 11.77
C SER A 183 -4.60 -30.81 10.59
N ILE A 184 -5.92 -30.88 10.49
CA ILE A 184 -6.61 -31.49 9.34
C ILE A 184 -6.46 -30.64 8.07
N TYR A 185 -6.17 -29.36 8.21
CA TYR A 185 -6.06 -28.42 7.09
C TYR A 185 -4.66 -28.35 6.50
N THR A 186 -3.62 -28.44 7.33
CA THR A 186 -2.22 -28.26 6.89
C THR A 186 -1.33 -29.47 7.11
N GLY A 187 -1.80 -30.47 7.87
CA GLY A 187 -1.03 -31.65 8.23
C GLY A 187 0.12 -31.39 9.22
N LYS A 188 0.32 -30.15 9.71
CA LYS A 188 1.35 -29.82 10.72
C LYS A 188 0.93 -30.26 12.12
N MET A 189 1.90 -30.68 12.92
CA MET A 189 1.72 -30.90 14.36
C MET A 189 1.78 -29.56 15.08
N ILE A 190 0.75 -29.25 15.86
CA ILE A 190 0.61 -28.01 16.62
C ILE A 190 0.61 -28.38 18.09
N ASN A 191 1.50 -27.77 18.86
CA ASN A 191 1.43 -27.81 20.32
C ASN A 191 0.54 -26.67 20.79
N ILE A 192 -0.62 -26.99 21.34
CA ILE A 192 -1.66 -26.01 21.66
C ILE A 192 -1.38 -25.46 23.05
N THR A 193 -0.57 -24.40 23.13
CA THR A 193 -0.24 -23.70 24.37
C THR A 193 -0.79 -22.28 24.36
N GLU A 194 -0.80 -21.64 25.52
CA GLU A 194 -1.17 -20.22 25.61
C GLU A 194 -0.18 -19.34 24.83
N GLU A 195 1.11 -19.71 24.80
CA GLU A 195 2.11 -18.98 24.00
C GLU A 195 1.80 -19.07 22.50
N TYR A 196 1.41 -20.25 22.01
CA TYR A 196 1.02 -20.43 20.60
C TYR A 196 -0.15 -19.51 20.21
N PHE A 197 -1.17 -19.41 21.06
CA PHE A 197 -2.29 -18.51 20.78
C PHE A 197 -1.87 -17.04 20.88
N ALA A 198 -1.07 -16.67 21.88
CA ALA A 198 -0.58 -15.31 22.06
C ALA A 198 0.23 -14.81 20.84
N GLU A 199 1.03 -15.66 20.21
CA GLU A 199 1.79 -15.31 19.00
C GLU A 199 0.88 -14.89 17.83
N ILE A 200 -0.26 -15.56 17.65
CA ILE A 200 -1.19 -15.26 16.55
C ILE A 200 -2.15 -14.14 16.93
N GLU A 201 -2.66 -14.14 18.16
CA GLU A 201 -3.65 -13.20 18.66
C GLU A 201 -3.06 -11.80 18.86
N SER A 202 -1.80 -11.68 19.28
CA SER A 202 -1.08 -10.40 19.35
C SER A 202 -1.02 -9.71 17.98
N ILE A 203 -1.03 -10.49 16.90
CA ILE A 203 -1.06 -9.98 15.54
C ILE A 203 -2.49 -9.68 15.10
N LEU A 204 -3.48 -10.47 15.49
CA LEU A 204 -4.90 -10.23 15.15
C LEU A 204 -5.53 -9.04 15.89
N LEU A 205 -5.12 -8.75 17.12
CA LEU A 205 -5.72 -7.74 17.99
C LEU A 205 -4.88 -6.47 18.15
N ASN A 206 -3.56 -6.55 17.91
CA ASN A 206 -2.48 -5.56 18.14
C ASN A 206 -1.54 -5.97 19.29
N ALA A 207 -0.26 -5.62 19.19
CA ALA A 207 0.81 -6.11 20.07
C ALA A 207 0.62 -5.75 21.56
N ASN A 208 -0.16 -4.72 21.87
CA ASN A 208 -0.43 -4.24 23.23
C ASN A 208 -1.70 -4.83 23.87
N SER A 209 -2.36 -5.79 23.20
CA SER A 209 -3.56 -6.43 23.74
C SER A 209 -3.29 -7.15 25.07
N THR A 210 -4.20 -6.99 26.02
CA THR A 210 -4.13 -7.64 27.34
C THR A 210 -4.52 -9.11 27.24
N ASP A 211 -4.13 -9.92 28.23
CA ASP A 211 -4.54 -11.33 28.32
C ASP A 211 -6.08 -11.48 28.34
N SER A 212 -6.79 -10.54 28.96
CA SER A 212 -8.25 -10.54 29.01
C SER A 212 -8.89 -10.34 27.64
N GLU A 213 -8.39 -9.38 26.85
CA GLU A 213 -8.90 -9.10 25.49
C GLU A 213 -8.61 -10.27 24.55
N ARG A 214 -7.43 -10.90 24.67
CA ARG A 214 -7.10 -12.12 23.92
C ARG A 214 -8.06 -13.26 24.22
N LEU A 215 -8.37 -13.48 25.50
CA LEU A 215 -9.30 -14.53 25.93
C LEU A 215 -10.73 -14.29 25.43
N GLU A 216 -11.19 -13.03 25.49
CA GLU A 216 -12.53 -12.64 25.00
C GLU A 216 -12.63 -12.85 23.48
N PHE A 217 -11.64 -12.35 22.73
CA PHE A 217 -11.55 -12.58 21.29
C PHE A 217 -11.55 -14.06 20.93
N ARG A 218 -10.78 -14.89 21.62
CA ARG A 218 -10.72 -16.34 21.38
C ARG A 218 -12.09 -16.99 21.57
N LYS A 219 -12.84 -16.62 22.61
CA LYS A 219 -14.20 -17.12 22.87
C LYS A 219 -15.17 -16.75 21.75
N ASP A 220 -15.10 -15.51 21.27
CA ASP A 220 -15.93 -15.04 20.17
C ASP A 220 -15.64 -15.81 18.88
N VAL A 221 -14.35 -15.99 18.54
CA VAL A 221 -13.94 -16.77 17.37
C VAL A 221 -14.41 -18.22 17.47
N VAL A 222 -14.26 -18.88 18.63
CA VAL A 222 -14.74 -20.25 18.84
C VAL A 222 -16.27 -20.33 18.66
N SER A 223 -17.00 -19.39 19.25
CA SER A 223 -18.46 -19.32 19.14
C SER A 223 -18.91 -19.19 17.68
N GLN A 224 -18.29 -18.28 16.93
CA GLN A 224 -18.59 -18.06 15.51
C GLN A 224 -18.19 -19.27 14.66
N TYR A 225 -17.04 -19.87 14.96
CA TYR A 225 -16.52 -21.03 14.24
C TYR A 225 -17.45 -22.25 14.36
N ILE A 226 -17.95 -22.55 15.58
CA ILE A 226 -18.86 -23.68 15.82
C ILE A 226 -20.24 -23.40 15.23
N SER A 227 -20.84 -22.24 15.56
CA SER A 227 -22.24 -21.94 15.25
C SER A 227 -22.51 -21.68 13.76
N THR A 228 -21.55 -21.06 13.08
CA THR A 228 -21.75 -20.57 11.71
C THR A 228 -20.82 -21.30 10.74
N THR A 229 -19.52 -21.27 10.99
CA THR A 229 -18.53 -21.78 10.04
C THR A 229 -18.61 -23.30 9.85
N ILE A 230 -18.64 -24.09 10.93
CA ILE A 230 -18.78 -25.55 10.81
C ILE A 230 -20.21 -25.91 10.39
N ALA A 231 -21.20 -25.49 11.16
CA ALA A 231 -22.57 -25.99 11.01
C ALA A 231 -23.23 -25.56 9.70
N GLN A 232 -22.99 -24.32 9.24
CA GLN A 232 -23.67 -23.78 8.05
C GLN A 232 -22.76 -23.77 6.83
N GLU A 233 -21.54 -23.25 6.94
CA GLU A 233 -20.69 -23.07 5.76
C GLU A 233 -20.03 -24.39 5.32
N ILE A 234 -19.43 -25.14 6.25
CA ILE A 234 -18.71 -26.37 5.92
C ILE A 234 -19.68 -27.56 5.77
N GLN A 235 -20.59 -27.78 6.72
CA GLN A 235 -21.46 -28.97 6.70
C GLN A 235 -22.64 -28.87 5.72
N LEU A 236 -23.30 -27.71 5.65
CA LEU A 236 -24.49 -27.54 4.78
C LEU A 236 -24.14 -27.02 3.39
N GLN A 237 -23.20 -26.07 3.29
CA GLN A 237 -22.82 -25.46 2.00
C GLN A 237 -21.58 -26.11 1.37
N ASN A 238 -20.96 -27.08 2.04
CA ASN A 238 -19.80 -27.83 1.55
C ASN A 238 -18.61 -26.95 1.13
N LYS A 239 -18.46 -25.79 1.79
CA LYS A 239 -17.36 -24.85 1.54
C LYS A 239 -16.07 -25.37 2.15
N GLU A 240 -14.95 -25.09 1.49
CA GLU A 240 -13.64 -25.25 2.11
C GLU A 240 -13.40 -24.19 3.17
N ILE A 241 -12.55 -24.47 4.17
CA ILE A 241 -12.22 -23.53 5.25
C ILE A 241 -11.78 -22.15 4.72
N GLN A 242 -11.11 -22.11 3.57
CA GLN A 242 -10.59 -20.90 2.92
C GLN A 242 -11.69 -20.01 2.35
N GLU A 243 -12.86 -20.57 2.08
CA GLU A 243 -13.99 -19.88 1.47
C GLU A 243 -14.95 -19.32 2.53
N THR A 244 -14.80 -19.76 3.78
CA THR A 244 -15.63 -19.36 4.92
C THR A 244 -15.45 -17.89 5.26
N ASN A 245 -16.53 -17.25 5.72
CA ASN A 245 -16.48 -15.83 6.06
C ASN A 245 -15.51 -15.54 7.21
N LEU A 246 -15.50 -16.42 8.22
CA LEU A 246 -14.60 -16.27 9.37
C LEU A 246 -13.12 -16.35 8.97
N TYR A 247 -12.75 -17.28 8.08
CA TYR A 247 -11.39 -17.33 7.56
C TYR A 247 -11.02 -16.04 6.83
N LYS A 248 -11.89 -15.53 5.95
CA LYS A 248 -11.60 -14.31 5.17
C LYS A 248 -11.38 -13.10 6.08
N VAL A 249 -12.27 -12.90 7.06
CA VAL A 249 -12.15 -11.79 8.01
C VAL A 249 -10.86 -11.89 8.84
N LEU A 250 -10.54 -13.07 9.36
CA LEU A 250 -9.31 -13.28 10.15
C LEU A 250 -8.05 -13.16 9.30
N PHE A 251 -8.06 -13.73 8.09
CA PHE A 251 -6.95 -13.65 7.15
C PHE A 251 -6.68 -12.22 6.72
N ASP A 252 -7.70 -11.46 6.34
CA ASP A 252 -7.56 -10.05 5.97
C ASP A 252 -7.02 -9.21 7.13
N LYS A 253 -7.53 -9.41 8.34
CA LYS A 253 -7.04 -8.72 9.55
C LYS A 253 -5.60 -9.08 9.86
N TYR A 254 -5.26 -10.37 9.80
CA TYR A 254 -3.90 -10.87 10.03
C TYR A 254 -2.92 -10.33 9.00
N VAL A 255 -3.31 -10.34 7.72
CA VAL A 255 -2.52 -9.81 6.60
C VAL A 255 -2.30 -8.31 6.77
N ARG A 256 -3.32 -7.53 7.13
CA ARG A 256 -3.17 -6.07 7.39
C ARG A 256 -2.18 -5.80 8.52
N ASN A 257 -2.33 -6.47 9.65
CA ASN A 257 -1.49 -6.23 10.82
C ASN A 257 -0.04 -6.71 10.62
N LYS A 258 0.14 -7.81 9.87
CA LYS A 258 1.45 -8.24 9.39
C LYS A 258 2.02 -7.20 8.41
N LYS A 259 1.26 -6.73 7.40
CA LYS A 259 1.64 -5.70 6.40
C LYS A 259 2.34 -4.50 7.04
N ASN A 260 1.80 -4.04 8.16
CA ASN A 260 2.34 -2.88 8.86
C ASN A 260 3.78 -3.11 9.38
N ASN A 261 4.15 -4.34 9.74
CA ASN A 261 5.40 -4.69 10.41
C ASN A 261 6.47 -5.40 9.54
N ALA A 262 6.24 -5.70 8.25
CA ALA A 262 7.21 -6.53 7.48
C ALA A 262 8.53 -5.87 7.13
N LEU A 263 8.57 -4.54 6.96
CA LEU A 263 9.82 -3.93 6.52
C LEU A 263 10.82 -3.80 7.68
N ILE A 264 10.33 -3.77 8.92
CA ILE A 264 11.11 -3.52 10.13
C ILE A 264 12.35 -4.43 10.25
N PRO A 265 12.29 -5.75 10.00
CA PRO A 265 13.46 -6.63 10.09
C PRO A 265 14.52 -6.42 9.00
N TYR A 266 14.17 -5.76 7.90
CA TYR A 266 15.03 -5.58 6.73
C TYR A 266 15.57 -4.14 6.57
N MET A 267 14.98 -3.18 7.28
CA MET A 267 15.33 -1.76 7.23
C MET A 267 16.76 -1.47 7.69
N ASP A 268 17.16 -2.00 8.84
CA ASP A 268 18.49 -1.74 9.42
C ASP A 268 19.58 -2.69 8.89
N ASN A 269 19.21 -3.58 7.96
CA ASN A 269 20.11 -4.61 7.49
C ASN A 269 20.85 -4.13 6.24
N GLU A 270 22.05 -3.57 6.44
CA GLU A 270 23.05 -3.31 5.40
C GLU A 270 23.20 -4.48 4.40
N ASN A 271 23.07 -5.73 4.88
CA ASN A 271 23.14 -6.90 4.00
C ASN A 271 21.94 -7.01 3.05
N PHE A 272 20.74 -6.61 3.48
CA PHE A 272 19.55 -6.60 2.61
C PHE A 272 19.69 -5.58 1.49
N ARG A 273 20.17 -4.38 1.81
CA ARG A 273 20.51 -3.35 0.82
C ARG A 273 21.55 -3.86 -0.19
N ARG A 274 22.64 -4.47 0.29
CA ARG A 274 23.67 -5.07 -0.59
C ARG A 274 23.11 -6.20 -1.45
N ALA A 275 22.27 -7.06 -0.90
CA ALA A 275 21.65 -8.15 -1.64
C ALA A 275 20.75 -7.65 -2.80
N ILE A 276 20.04 -6.52 -2.63
CA ILE A 276 19.28 -5.88 -3.72
C ILE A 276 20.23 -5.36 -4.82
N LEU A 277 21.33 -4.70 -4.44
CA LEU A 277 22.33 -4.20 -5.38
C LEU A 277 22.96 -5.35 -6.19
N ASP A 278 23.36 -6.41 -5.49
CA ASP A 278 24.02 -7.58 -6.07
C ASP A 278 23.05 -8.46 -6.88
N TYR A 279 21.74 -8.25 -6.81
CA TYR A 279 20.78 -9.10 -7.51
C TYR A 279 21.10 -9.20 -9.02
N GLY A 280 21.25 -10.41 -9.54
CA GLY A 280 21.63 -10.63 -10.94
C GLY A 280 23.14 -10.55 -11.24
N THR A 281 23.99 -10.24 -10.26
CA THR A 281 25.45 -10.37 -10.37
C THR A 281 25.93 -11.72 -9.83
N LYS A 282 27.23 -12.02 -10.00
CA LYS A 282 27.85 -13.23 -9.42
C LYS A 282 27.89 -13.16 -7.89
N ASP A 283 28.02 -11.94 -7.36
CA ASP A 283 28.15 -11.67 -5.93
C ASP A 283 26.85 -11.95 -5.18
N PHE A 284 25.71 -11.96 -5.88
CA PHE A 284 24.43 -12.34 -5.28
C PHE A 284 24.50 -13.68 -4.55
N LYS A 285 25.31 -14.63 -5.04
CA LYS A 285 25.42 -15.99 -4.47
C LYS A 285 26.09 -16.04 -3.09
N THR A 286 26.81 -14.98 -2.71
CA THR A 286 27.53 -14.89 -1.42
C THR A 286 26.58 -14.66 -0.25
N HIS A 287 25.38 -14.15 -0.51
CA HIS A 287 24.34 -13.90 0.49
C HIS A 287 23.66 -15.19 0.97
N THR A 288 23.09 -15.14 2.17
CA THR A 288 22.40 -16.29 2.78
C THR A 288 21.24 -16.79 1.91
N LYS A 289 20.91 -18.09 1.99
CA LYS A 289 19.83 -18.68 1.17
C LYS A 289 18.48 -17.97 1.38
N LYS A 290 18.18 -17.61 2.64
CA LYS A 290 16.97 -16.87 2.99
C LYS A 290 16.96 -15.48 2.34
N LEU A 291 18.01 -14.70 2.53
CA LEU A 291 18.10 -13.34 2.01
C LEU A 291 17.99 -13.28 0.47
N ARG A 292 18.67 -14.20 -0.23
CA ARG A 292 18.58 -14.29 -1.69
C ARG A 292 17.17 -14.63 -2.18
N HIS A 293 16.46 -15.46 -1.42
CA HIS A 293 15.10 -15.82 -1.73
C HIS A 293 14.17 -14.61 -1.55
N ASP A 294 14.27 -13.92 -0.42
CA ASP A 294 13.46 -12.75 -0.09
C ASP A 294 13.65 -11.63 -1.12
N VAL A 295 14.90 -11.31 -1.50
CA VAL A 295 15.20 -10.27 -2.51
C VAL A 295 14.71 -10.68 -3.91
N LYS A 296 14.93 -11.93 -4.31
CA LYS A 296 14.47 -12.41 -5.62
C LYS A 296 12.96 -12.27 -5.74
N PHE A 297 12.26 -12.73 -4.72
CA PHE A 297 10.81 -12.74 -4.68
C PHE A 297 10.21 -11.32 -4.63
N LEU A 298 10.78 -10.44 -3.80
CA LEU A 298 10.44 -9.02 -3.77
C LEU A 298 10.49 -8.39 -5.17
N LEU A 299 11.61 -8.57 -5.87
CA LEU A 299 11.80 -7.98 -7.19
C LEU A 299 10.87 -8.62 -8.24
N GLU A 300 10.68 -9.94 -8.21
CA GLU A 300 9.76 -10.63 -9.11
C GLU A 300 8.31 -10.15 -8.95
N ASN A 301 7.87 -9.87 -7.72
CA ASN A 301 6.53 -9.34 -7.46
C ASN A 301 6.33 -7.89 -7.88
N LEU A 302 7.35 -7.05 -7.67
CA LEU A 302 7.30 -5.68 -8.18
C LEU A 302 7.15 -5.68 -9.71
N VAL A 303 7.76 -6.64 -10.40
CA VAL A 303 7.59 -6.81 -11.84
C VAL A 303 6.20 -7.37 -12.18
N SER A 304 5.75 -8.44 -11.53
CA SER A 304 4.52 -9.16 -11.92
C SER A 304 3.22 -8.45 -11.49
N ILE A 305 3.19 -7.88 -10.28
CA ILE A 305 2.00 -7.26 -9.69
C ILE A 305 1.92 -5.78 -10.10
N TYR A 306 3.04 -5.06 -10.02
CA TYR A 306 3.08 -3.61 -10.25
C TYR A 306 3.58 -3.23 -11.66
N GLY A 307 3.98 -4.21 -12.48
CA GLY A 307 4.41 -3.98 -13.86
C GLY A 307 5.75 -3.26 -13.97
N TYR A 308 6.60 -3.31 -12.94
CA TYR A 308 7.89 -2.62 -12.96
C TYR A 308 8.86 -3.31 -13.91
N GLU A 309 9.79 -2.55 -14.47
CA GLU A 309 10.98 -3.14 -15.10
C GLU A 309 11.95 -3.64 -14.02
N ALA A 310 12.74 -4.69 -14.30
CA ALA A 310 13.64 -5.30 -13.31
C ALA A 310 14.61 -4.29 -12.66
N GLN A 311 15.20 -3.38 -13.44
CA GLN A 311 16.08 -2.33 -12.89
C GLN A 311 15.27 -1.27 -12.12
N GLY A 312 14.03 -0.98 -12.54
CA GLY A 312 13.12 -0.07 -11.84
C GLY A 312 12.70 -0.63 -10.47
N ALA A 313 12.45 -1.93 -10.40
CA ALA A 313 12.17 -2.65 -9.15
C ALA A 313 13.35 -2.62 -8.18
N LYS A 314 14.59 -2.67 -8.66
CA LYS A 314 15.76 -2.46 -7.79
C LYS A 314 15.81 -1.03 -7.26
N GLN A 315 15.66 -0.04 -8.15
CA GLN A 315 15.81 1.36 -7.78
C GLN A 315 14.72 1.81 -6.81
N ILE A 316 13.48 1.34 -6.96
CA ILE A 316 12.41 1.69 -6.02
C ILE A 316 12.66 1.08 -4.62
N CYS A 317 13.19 -0.15 -4.54
CA CYS A 317 13.56 -0.73 -3.25
C CYS A 317 14.68 0.07 -2.58
N LEU A 318 15.70 0.48 -3.34
CA LEU A 318 16.77 1.34 -2.83
C LEU A 318 16.23 2.70 -2.43
N TYR A 319 15.33 3.31 -3.21
CA TYR A 319 14.68 4.57 -2.89
C TYR A 319 13.94 4.51 -1.55
N VAL A 320 13.15 3.45 -1.32
CA VAL A 320 12.41 3.25 -0.05
C VAL A 320 13.36 3.14 1.14
N LEU A 321 14.48 2.44 0.98
CA LEU A 321 15.50 2.26 2.03
C LEU A 321 16.29 3.55 2.26
N ASP A 322 16.81 4.17 1.20
CA ASP A 322 17.68 5.35 1.27
C ASP A 322 16.93 6.59 1.80
N LYS A 323 15.61 6.67 1.58
CA LYS A 323 14.76 7.72 2.16
C LYS A 323 14.17 7.41 3.53
N GLU A 324 14.46 6.23 4.10
CA GLU A 324 13.93 5.83 5.41
C GLU A 324 12.39 5.98 5.49
N LEU A 325 11.70 5.69 4.37
CA LEU A 325 10.24 5.83 4.29
C LEU A 325 9.50 4.99 5.33
N PRO A 326 9.95 3.78 5.69
CA PRO A 326 9.34 3.04 6.77
C PRO A 326 9.42 3.74 8.13
N GLN A 327 10.49 4.49 8.43
CA GLN A 327 10.57 5.30 9.65
C GLN A 327 9.61 6.49 9.57
N LYS A 328 9.54 7.14 8.39
CA LYS A 328 8.63 8.26 8.12
C LYS A 328 7.16 7.89 8.30
N TYR A 329 6.76 6.66 7.95
CA TYR A 329 5.36 6.21 7.97
C TYR A 329 5.08 5.03 8.93
N GLY A 330 6.05 4.61 9.76
CA GLY A 330 5.99 3.34 10.50
C GLY A 330 5.32 3.40 11.87
N ASN A 331 5.15 4.58 12.46
CA ASN A 331 4.71 4.73 13.84
C ASN A 331 3.22 5.08 14.01
N GLU A 332 2.46 5.24 12.93
CA GLU A 332 1.17 5.97 13.00
C GLU A 332 -0.02 5.22 12.40
N ASP A 333 0.09 3.90 12.18
CA ASP A 333 -1.08 3.04 11.89
C ASP A 333 -1.62 2.36 13.18
N SER A 334 -1.32 2.94 14.35
CA SER A 334 -1.80 2.50 15.67
C SER A 334 -3.22 2.97 15.98
#